data_AF-A0A813FLG3-F1
#
_entry.id   AF-A0A813FLG3-F1
#
_cell.length_a   1.000
_cell.length_b   1.000
_cell.length_c   1.000
_cell.angle_alpha   90.00
_cell.angle_beta   90.00
_cell.angle_gamma   90.00
#
_symmetry.space_group_name_H-M   'P 1'
#
loop_
_entity.id
_entity.type
_entity.pdbx_description
1 polymer ?
#
loop_
_entity_poly.entity_id
_entity_poly.type
_entity_poly.pdbx_seq_one_letter_code
_entity_poly.pdbx_strand_id
1 'polypeptide(L)'
;MRLVVKTVGGKEALLEVDPDLPLDVVRTQAASLLELDADPVFVLRGRVLPPEEGDRPLREFGLQEGNLLVALIKGAHHSREESEAQAFSEQGENRTEAGRTPGSVDHVLTAVTLPSSLPSSSARHDVVDADAEFALQLQADEDERVARRFQEEVDGEIAMEEQAKHSLGEARVAEIKAVPRLCHVRGDIAACGTWIPLMVDTGAQMSVLSSNLAGRLGLLDKVDRTSAGVAGGIGGGSRVLGKLRNVGVRFGELELAVDFAVLDGNQLPSPNLAILGLDQLAVHHMVVDLNTRTLLIGGVDGYPVKMLEDSEVPEEMRMDAAQKCTLQ
;
A
#
# COMPACT_ATOMS: atom_id res chain seq x y z
N MET A 1 -17.54 -14.19 2.47
CA MET A 1 -16.65 -13.60 1.45
C MET A 1 -15.32 -14.33 1.40
N ARG A 2 -14.67 -14.36 0.24
CA ARG A 2 -13.36 -15.00 0.06
C ARG A 2 -12.26 -13.94 0.08
N LEU A 3 -11.27 -14.10 0.94
CA LEU A 3 -10.13 -13.19 1.09
C LEU A 3 -8.85 -13.94 0.76
N VAL A 4 -7.94 -13.29 0.05
CA VAL A 4 -6.61 -13.83 -0.22
C VAL A 4 -5.65 -13.17 0.76
N VAL A 5 -4.94 -13.95 1.57
CA VAL A 5 -3.95 -13.44 2.51
C VAL A 5 -2.56 -13.87 2.05
N LYS A 6 -1.65 -12.91 1.87
CA LYS A 6 -0.25 -13.16 1.48
C LYS A 6 0.72 -12.60 2.51
N THR A 7 1.75 -13.37 2.82
CA THR A 7 2.88 -12.89 3.63
C THR A 7 3.95 -12.26 2.74
N VAL A 8 4.81 -11.43 3.32
CA VAL A 8 6.00 -10.90 2.63
C VAL A 8 6.96 -12.04 2.21
N GLY A 9 6.97 -13.14 2.95
CA GLY A 9 7.73 -14.35 2.64
C GLY A 9 7.14 -15.24 1.53
N GLY A 10 6.08 -14.79 0.84
CA GLY A 10 5.52 -15.49 -0.31
C GLY A 10 4.52 -16.61 0.02
N LYS A 11 4.23 -16.90 1.29
CA LYS A 11 3.13 -17.79 1.67
C LYS A 11 1.77 -17.14 1.38
N GLU A 12 0.83 -17.90 0.82
CA GLU A 12 -0.52 -17.46 0.45
C GLU A 12 -1.57 -18.43 1.00
N ALA A 13 -2.67 -17.88 1.53
CA ALA A 13 -3.83 -18.64 2.00
C ALA A 13 -5.12 -17.99 1.53
N LEU A 14 -6.12 -18.81 1.21
CA LEU A 14 -7.47 -18.37 0.91
C LEU A 14 -8.33 -18.54 2.17
N LEU A 15 -8.93 -17.46 2.64
CA LEU A 15 -9.84 -17.47 3.78
C LEU A 15 -11.28 -17.27 3.32
N GLU A 16 -12.16 -18.18 3.72
CA GLU A 16 -13.60 -18.02 3.55
C GLU A 16 -14.20 -17.56 4.89
N VAL A 17 -14.52 -16.26 4.97
CA VAL A 17 -14.95 -15.62 6.23
C VAL A 17 -16.23 -14.82 6.03
N ASP A 18 -17.05 -14.76 7.07
CA ASP A 18 -18.26 -13.93 7.07
C ASP A 18 -17.89 -12.44 7.17
N PRO A 19 -18.46 -11.53 6.34
CA PRO A 19 -18.19 -10.09 6.42
C PRO A 19 -18.53 -9.44 7.78
N ASP A 20 -19.36 -10.08 8.58
CA ASP A 20 -19.77 -9.60 9.90
C ASP A 20 -18.86 -10.09 11.03
N LEU A 21 -17.88 -10.94 10.71
CA LEU A 21 -16.91 -11.46 11.66
C LEU A 21 -15.92 -10.37 12.09
N PRO A 22 -15.42 -10.37 13.35
CA PRO A 22 -14.38 -9.45 13.77
C PRO A 22 -13.04 -9.69 13.04
N LEU A 23 -12.27 -8.61 12.87
CA LEU A 23 -10.94 -8.65 12.24
C LEU A 23 -9.97 -9.58 12.98
N ASP A 24 -10.07 -9.68 14.30
CA ASP A 24 -9.20 -10.55 15.11
C ASP A 24 -9.40 -12.03 14.81
N VAL A 25 -10.63 -12.46 14.52
CA VAL A 25 -10.89 -13.87 14.16
C VAL A 25 -10.23 -14.21 12.82
N VAL A 26 -10.25 -13.27 11.87
CA VAL A 26 -9.54 -13.40 10.59
C VAL A 26 -8.03 -13.41 10.80
N ARG A 27 -7.52 -12.61 11.74
CA ARG A 27 -6.11 -12.59 12.11
C ARG A 27 -5.65 -13.94 12.64
N THR A 28 -6.41 -14.53 13.56
CA THR A 28 -6.13 -15.86 14.13
C THR A 28 -6.23 -16.95 13.07
N GLN A 29 -7.27 -16.93 12.22
CA GLN A 29 -7.41 -17.92 11.14
C GLN A 29 -6.27 -17.83 10.12
N ALA A 30 -5.87 -16.63 9.74
CA ALA A 30 -4.76 -16.43 8.81
C ALA A 30 -3.41 -16.83 9.45
N ALA A 31 -3.18 -16.49 10.72
CA ALA A 31 -1.98 -16.90 11.45
C ALA A 31 -1.86 -18.43 11.52
N SER A 32 -2.98 -19.11 11.77
CA SER A 32 -3.02 -20.58 11.77
C SER A 32 -2.80 -21.19 10.38
N LEU A 33 -3.41 -20.63 9.33
CA LEU A 33 -3.32 -21.18 7.97
C LEU A 33 -1.95 -20.92 7.32
N LEU A 34 -1.30 -19.81 7.67
CA LEU A 34 -0.01 -19.40 7.13
C LEU A 34 1.18 -19.81 8.02
N GLU A 35 0.90 -20.50 9.13
CA GLU A 35 1.87 -20.91 10.14
C GLU A 35 2.77 -19.73 10.58
N LEU A 36 2.14 -18.66 11.08
CA LEU A 36 2.84 -17.45 11.51
C LEU A 36 3.11 -17.52 13.02
N ASP A 37 4.35 -17.24 13.40
CA ASP A 37 4.80 -17.28 14.80
C ASP A 37 4.35 -16.08 15.65
N ALA A 38 3.75 -15.07 15.04
CA ALA A 38 3.19 -13.92 15.74
C ALA A 38 1.95 -13.38 15.03
N ASP A 39 1.16 -12.59 15.76
CA ASP A 39 -0.06 -11.98 15.24
C ASP A 39 0.25 -11.02 14.07
N PRO A 40 -0.24 -11.32 12.85
CA PRO A 40 0.04 -10.51 11.69
C PRO A 40 -0.74 -9.19 11.73
N VAL A 41 -0.05 -8.10 11.40
CA VAL A 41 -0.68 -6.83 11.06
C VAL A 41 -1.08 -6.90 9.59
N PHE A 42 -2.37 -6.70 9.31
CA PHE A 42 -2.87 -6.76 7.95
C PHE A 42 -2.75 -5.41 7.23
N VAL A 43 -2.43 -5.46 5.94
CA VAL A 43 -2.45 -4.31 5.04
C VAL A 43 -3.41 -4.59 3.89
N LEU A 44 -4.37 -3.68 3.71
CA LEU A 44 -5.34 -3.71 2.62
C LEU A 44 -5.11 -2.50 1.71
N ARG A 45 -4.81 -2.73 0.42
CA ARG A 45 -4.60 -1.66 -0.58
C ARG A 45 -3.62 -0.56 -0.11
N GLY A 46 -2.57 -0.95 0.62
CA GLY A 46 -1.56 -0.03 1.17
C GLY A 46 -1.94 0.66 2.48
N ARG A 47 -3.13 0.38 3.04
CA ARG A 47 -3.52 0.86 4.37
C ARG A 47 -3.33 -0.22 5.41
N VAL A 48 -2.62 0.10 6.49
CA VAL A 48 -2.48 -0.78 7.65
C VAL A 48 -3.82 -0.83 8.38
N LEU A 49 -4.37 -2.03 8.57
CA LEU A 49 -5.54 -2.22 9.41
C LEU A 49 -5.09 -2.13 10.88
N PRO A 50 -5.64 -1.18 11.65
CA PRO A 50 -5.18 -0.94 13.02
C PRO A 50 -5.44 -2.17 13.89
N PRO A 51 -4.42 -2.66 14.63
CA PRO A 51 -4.58 -3.84 15.48
C PRO A 51 -5.52 -3.61 16.67
N GLU A 52 -5.72 -2.35 17.08
CA GLU A 52 -6.57 -1.95 18.21
C GLU A 52 -8.08 -1.96 17.88
N GLU A 53 -8.44 -2.04 16.59
CA GLU A 53 -9.84 -2.11 16.15
C GLU A 53 -10.26 -3.54 15.79
N GLY A 54 -9.62 -4.54 16.41
CA GLY A 54 -9.81 -5.97 16.15
C GLY A 54 -11.24 -6.51 16.32
N ASP A 55 -12.02 -5.86 17.19
CA ASP A 55 -13.42 -6.21 17.48
C ASP A 55 -14.41 -5.74 16.40
N ARG A 56 -13.99 -4.85 15.50
CA ARG A 56 -14.88 -4.33 14.45
C ARG A 56 -15.08 -5.36 13.33
N PRO A 57 -16.28 -5.41 12.72
CA PRO A 57 -16.57 -6.34 11.65
C PRO A 57 -15.81 -5.96 10.37
N LEU A 58 -15.43 -6.97 9.57
CA LEU A 58 -14.61 -6.79 8.36
C LEU A 58 -15.20 -5.79 7.36
N ARG A 59 -16.54 -5.69 7.28
CA ARG A 59 -17.25 -4.74 6.42
C ARG A 59 -16.86 -3.27 6.68
N GLU A 60 -16.54 -2.91 7.92
CA GLU A 60 -16.17 -1.53 8.29
C GLU A 60 -14.79 -1.14 7.78
N PHE A 61 -13.92 -2.13 7.52
CA PHE A 61 -12.61 -1.94 6.91
C PHE A 61 -12.65 -1.90 5.39
N GLY A 62 -13.84 -1.97 4.78
CA GLY A 62 -14.02 -1.95 3.33
C GLY A 62 -13.56 -3.23 2.63
N LEU A 63 -13.50 -4.35 3.36
CA LEU A 63 -13.16 -5.66 2.82
C LEU A 63 -14.31 -6.21 1.99
N GLN A 64 -13.99 -6.63 0.76
CA GLN A 64 -14.91 -7.23 -0.19
C GLN A 64 -14.39 -8.59 -0.67
N GLU A 65 -15.25 -9.34 -1.34
CA GLU A 65 -14.85 -10.61 -1.96
C GLU A 65 -13.67 -10.42 -2.93
N GLY A 66 -12.69 -11.32 -2.86
CA GLY A 66 -11.46 -11.31 -3.65
C GLY A 66 -10.40 -10.30 -3.20
N ASN A 67 -10.58 -9.62 -2.06
CA ASN A 67 -9.58 -8.67 -1.57
C ASN A 67 -8.29 -9.38 -1.12
N LEU A 68 -7.15 -8.77 -1.45
CA LEU A 68 -5.82 -9.19 -1.05
C LEU A 68 -5.42 -8.47 0.24
N LEU A 69 -5.17 -9.25 1.29
CA LEU A 69 -4.61 -8.84 2.56
C LEU A 69 -3.13 -9.22 2.61
N VAL A 70 -2.27 -8.26 2.92
CA VAL A 70 -0.85 -8.55 3.19
C VAL A 70 -0.64 -8.70 4.69
N ALA A 71 -0.20 -9.87 5.14
CA ALA A 71 0.13 -10.16 6.52
C ALA A 71 1.59 -9.78 6.81
N LEU A 72 1.79 -8.75 7.65
CA LEU A 72 3.08 -8.30 8.13
C LEU A 72 3.30 -8.81 9.55
N ILE A 73 4.35 -9.57 9.78
CA ILE A 73 4.75 -9.99 11.14
C ILE A 73 5.68 -8.91 11.69
N LYS A 74 5.33 -8.29 12.83
CA LYS A 74 6.27 -7.44 13.58
C LYS A 74 7.32 -8.36 14.21
N GLY A 75 8.47 -8.51 13.55
CA GLY A 75 9.56 -9.34 14.06
C GLY A 75 10.08 -8.82 15.39
N ALA A 76 9.94 -9.62 16.45
CA ALA A 76 10.91 -9.61 17.52
C ALA A 76 12.24 -10.11 16.95
N HIS A 77 13.33 -9.37 17.18
CA HIS A 77 14.68 -9.84 16.86
C HIS A 77 14.92 -11.22 17.49
N HIS A 78 15.18 -12.24 16.69
CA HIS A 78 16.05 -13.33 17.10
C HIS A 78 17.03 -13.71 15.99
N SER A 79 18.30 -13.67 16.40
CA SER A 79 19.51 -14.10 15.72
C SER A 79 19.48 -15.58 15.31
N ARG A 80 19.86 -15.84 14.06
CA ARG A 80 20.79 -16.89 13.59
C ARG A 80 20.73 -18.26 14.29
N GLU A 81 20.36 -19.31 13.54
CA GLU A 81 21.22 -20.48 13.31
C GLU A 81 20.67 -21.41 12.21
N GLU A 82 21.60 -21.91 11.39
CA GLU A 82 21.41 -22.94 10.37
C GLU A 82 21.09 -24.28 11.04
N SER A 83 20.19 -25.08 10.46
CA SER A 83 20.48 -26.49 10.17
C SER A 83 19.36 -27.14 9.36
N GLU A 84 19.71 -27.63 8.18
CA GLU A 84 18.96 -28.66 7.47
C GLU A 84 19.09 -30.03 8.16
N ALA A 85 18.10 -30.88 7.83
CA ALA A 85 18.08 -32.35 7.91
C ALA A 85 17.78 -33.00 9.26
N GLN A 86 16.58 -33.59 9.38
CA GLN A 86 16.43 -35.04 9.28
C GLN A 86 14.97 -35.50 9.22
N ALA A 87 14.81 -36.64 8.57
CA ALA A 87 13.60 -37.28 8.11
C ALA A 87 13.12 -38.40 9.06
N PHE A 88 11.79 -38.61 9.04
CA PHE A 88 11.05 -39.89 9.15
C PHE A 88 10.66 -40.54 10.50
N SER A 89 9.33 -40.78 10.59
CA SER A 89 8.56 -41.90 11.21
C SER A 89 8.57 -42.03 12.75
N GLU A 90 7.53 -42.46 13.49
CA GLU A 90 6.41 -43.41 13.34
C GLU A 90 5.25 -43.00 14.30
N GLN A 91 3.97 -43.04 13.89
CA GLN A 91 2.88 -43.99 14.26
C GLN A 91 2.48 -44.15 15.75
N GLY A 92 1.16 -44.27 15.96
CA GLY A 92 0.51 -44.88 17.14
C GLY A 92 -0.61 -44.02 17.74
N GLU A 93 -1.83 -44.04 17.20
CA GLU A 93 -2.98 -44.82 17.71
C GLU A 93 -3.37 -44.58 19.18
N ASN A 94 -4.55 -44.01 19.43
CA ASN A 94 -5.68 -44.78 19.98
C ASN A 94 -7.03 -44.04 20.04
N ARG A 95 -8.07 -44.81 19.70
CA ARG A 95 -9.52 -44.60 19.93
C ARG A 95 -9.82 -44.48 21.44
N THR A 96 -10.97 -44.04 21.94
CA THR A 96 -12.37 -44.58 21.85
C THR A 96 -13.20 -43.73 22.84
N GLU A 97 -14.44 -43.25 22.63
CA GLU A 97 -15.78 -43.89 22.73
C GLU A 97 -16.80 -42.73 22.62
N ALA A 98 -17.78 -42.69 21.71
CA ALA A 98 -19.06 -43.41 21.64
C ALA A 98 -20.04 -43.15 22.82
N GLY A 99 -21.18 -42.48 22.55
CA GLY A 99 -22.23 -42.30 23.56
C GLY A 99 -23.52 -41.55 23.19
N ARG A 100 -24.34 -42.13 22.30
CA ARG A 100 -25.83 -42.14 22.27
C ARG A 100 -26.68 -40.88 21.98
N THR A 101 -27.64 -41.11 21.08
CA THR A 101 -28.83 -40.32 20.68
C THR A 101 -30.08 -40.74 21.51
N PRO A 102 -31.35 -40.41 21.14
CA PRO A 102 -32.14 -39.24 21.57
C PRO A 102 -33.51 -39.60 22.21
N GLY A 103 -34.27 -38.60 22.70
CA GLY A 103 -35.69 -38.73 23.09
C GLY A 103 -36.22 -37.37 23.57
N SER A 104 -37.11 -36.68 22.84
CA SER A 104 -38.57 -36.83 22.69
C SER A 104 -39.40 -36.18 23.82
N VAL A 105 -40.34 -35.33 23.37
CA VAL A 105 -41.67 -34.94 23.90
C VAL A 105 -41.78 -34.12 25.20
N ASP A 106 -42.37 -32.92 25.09
CA ASP A 106 -43.77 -32.62 25.47
C ASP A 106 -44.05 -31.11 25.20
N HIS A 107 -45.00 -30.76 24.33
CA HIS A 107 -46.42 -30.44 24.63
C HIS A 107 -46.63 -29.37 25.71
N VAL A 108 -47.12 -28.18 25.31
CA VAL A 108 -48.41 -27.60 25.75
C VAL A 108 -48.86 -26.54 24.72
N LEU A 109 -49.83 -26.91 23.88
CA LEU A 109 -50.78 -25.97 23.27
C LEU A 109 -51.94 -25.83 24.26
N THR A 110 -52.33 -24.60 24.61
CA THR A 110 -53.63 -24.34 25.26
C THR A 110 -54.50 -23.62 24.25
N ALA A 111 -55.60 -24.28 23.90
CA ALA A 111 -56.64 -23.82 23.01
C ALA A 111 -57.85 -23.28 23.81
N VAL A 112 -58.90 -22.90 23.06
CA VAL A 112 -60.32 -22.81 23.48
C VAL A 112 -60.66 -21.41 24.06
N THR A 113 -61.63 -20.62 23.59
CA THR A 113 -62.85 -20.83 22.77
C THR A 113 -63.45 -19.48 22.35
N LEU A 114 -64.16 -19.47 21.22
CA LEU A 114 -65.23 -18.52 20.93
C LEU A 114 -66.49 -18.83 21.78
N PRO A 115 -67.36 -17.84 21.99
CA PRO A 115 -68.78 -18.09 21.76
C PRO A 115 -69.44 -17.03 20.89
N SER A 116 -70.29 -17.55 20.02
CA SER A 116 -71.32 -16.90 19.22
C SER A 116 -72.41 -16.28 20.10
N SER A 117 -72.90 -15.09 19.72
CA SER A 117 -74.33 -14.75 19.76
C SER A 117 -74.60 -13.44 19.02
N LEU A 118 -75.52 -13.51 18.05
CA LEU A 118 -76.31 -12.39 17.56
C LEU A 118 -77.39 -12.08 18.61
N PRO A 119 -77.86 -10.82 18.70
CA PRO A 119 -79.13 -10.57 18.03
C PRO A 119 -79.18 -9.23 17.28
N SER A 120 -80.04 -9.25 16.28
CA SER A 120 -80.56 -8.14 15.47
C SER A 120 -81.22 -7.02 16.29
N SER A 121 -80.99 -5.76 15.90
CA SER A 121 -82.10 -4.81 15.73
C SER A 121 -81.71 -3.67 14.81
N SER A 122 -82.58 -3.46 13.82
CA SER A 122 -82.66 -2.36 12.86
C SER A 122 -82.60 -0.96 13.45
N ALA A 123 -81.92 -0.02 12.77
CA ALA A 123 -82.54 1.08 12.01
C ALA A 123 -81.61 2.31 11.89
N ARG A 124 -81.32 2.68 10.64
CA ARG A 124 -81.20 4.05 10.08
C ARG A 124 -80.24 5.05 10.75
N HIS A 125 -79.22 5.47 10.00
CA HIS A 125 -79.11 6.84 9.47
C HIS A 125 -78.02 6.88 8.38
N ASP A 126 -78.41 7.32 7.18
CA ASP A 126 -77.52 7.85 6.17
C ASP A 126 -76.79 9.10 6.73
N VAL A 127 -75.49 9.24 6.46
CA VAL A 127 -74.71 10.47 6.14
C VAL A 127 -73.22 10.16 6.37
N VAL A 128 -72.43 9.92 5.31
CA VAL A 128 -71.08 10.49 5.03
C VAL A 128 -70.36 9.62 3.98
N ASP A 129 -70.37 10.02 2.70
CA ASP A 129 -69.54 9.40 1.64
C ASP A 129 -68.98 10.49 0.69
N ALA A 130 -68.46 11.59 1.24
CA ALA A 130 -67.75 12.61 0.47
C ALA A 130 -66.46 13.11 1.14
N ASP A 131 -66.36 13.00 2.48
CA ASP A 131 -65.20 13.48 3.24
C ASP A 131 -64.05 12.45 3.31
N ALA A 132 -64.34 11.16 3.14
CA ALA A 132 -63.35 10.09 3.18
C ALA A 132 -62.49 10.00 1.90
N GLU A 133 -63.10 10.20 0.72
CA GLU A 133 -62.37 10.26 -0.54
C GLU A 133 -61.45 11.48 -0.62
N PHE A 134 -61.90 12.64 -0.15
CA PHE A 134 -61.09 13.85 -0.13
C PHE A 134 -59.90 13.75 0.84
N ALA A 135 -60.10 13.14 2.01
CA ALA A 135 -59.02 12.90 2.98
C ALA A 135 -57.96 11.91 2.44
N LEU A 136 -58.38 10.84 1.77
CA LEU A 136 -57.48 9.90 1.10
C LEU A 136 -56.73 10.55 -0.05
N GLN A 137 -57.38 11.43 -0.82
CA GLN A 137 -56.75 12.18 -1.91
C GLN A 137 -55.67 13.14 -1.39
N LEU A 138 -55.94 13.86 -0.29
CA LEU A 138 -54.94 14.73 0.35
C LEU A 138 -53.78 13.93 0.96
N GLN A 139 -54.06 12.78 1.58
CA GLN A 139 -53.01 11.91 2.12
C GLN A 139 -52.12 11.33 1.00
N ALA A 140 -52.71 10.93 -0.12
CA ALA A 140 -51.95 10.46 -1.28
C ALA A 140 -51.08 11.57 -1.89
N ASP A 141 -51.59 12.80 -1.97
CA ASP A 141 -50.84 13.96 -2.46
C ASP A 141 -49.70 14.36 -1.50
N GLU A 142 -49.90 14.25 -0.17
CA GLU A 142 -48.84 14.49 0.82
C GLU A 142 -47.76 13.41 0.79
N ASP A 143 -48.15 12.13 0.69
CA ASP A 143 -47.22 11.00 0.58
C ASP A 143 -46.40 11.07 -0.72
N GLU A 144 -47.01 11.50 -1.84
CA GLU A 144 -46.29 11.71 -3.10
C GLU A 144 -45.28 12.87 -2.99
N ARG A 145 -45.64 13.95 -2.28
CA ARG A 145 -44.71 15.07 -2.05
C ARG A 145 -43.53 14.68 -1.16
N VAL A 146 -43.77 13.87 -0.12
CA VAL A 146 -42.71 13.37 0.77
C VAL A 146 -41.80 12.41 0.01
N ALA A 147 -42.37 11.49 -0.77
CA ALA A 147 -41.61 10.57 -1.61
C ALA A 147 -40.73 11.31 -2.62
N ARG A 148 -41.26 12.36 -3.28
CA ARG A 148 -40.50 13.17 -4.24
C ARG A 148 -39.33 13.90 -3.59
N ARG A 149 -39.53 14.48 -2.40
CA ARG A 149 -38.47 15.18 -1.66
C ARG A 149 -37.36 14.23 -1.21
N PHE A 150 -37.73 13.03 -0.75
CA PHE A 150 -36.76 12.01 -0.37
C PHE A 150 -35.96 11.51 -1.57
N GLN A 151 -36.64 11.31 -2.72
CA GLN A 151 -35.97 10.92 -3.95
C GLN A 151 -34.99 12.00 -4.44
N GLU A 152 -35.38 13.28 -4.41
CA GLU A 152 -34.50 14.41 -4.77
C GLU A 152 -33.28 14.52 -3.85
N GLU A 153 -33.44 14.25 -2.55
CA GLU A 153 -32.35 14.27 -1.57
C GLU A 153 -31.37 13.11 -1.78
N VAL A 154 -31.88 11.89 -1.98
CA VAL A 154 -31.07 10.70 -2.28
C VAL A 154 -30.34 10.85 -3.62
N ASP A 155 -31.02 11.32 -4.67
CA ASP A 155 -30.43 11.53 -5.98
C ASP A 155 -29.34 12.64 -5.93
N GLY A 156 -29.54 13.68 -5.13
CA GLY A 156 -28.55 14.73 -4.88
C GLY A 156 -27.31 14.23 -4.15
N GLU A 157 -27.48 13.37 -3.15
CA GLU A 157 -26.38 12.77 -2.39
C GLU A 157 -25.56 11.81 -3.26
N ILE A 158 -26.22 10.96 -4.06
CA ILE A 158 -25.58 10.07 -5.03
C ILE A 158 -24.80 10.87 -6.07
N ALA A 159 -25.37 11.94 -6.62
CA ALA A 159 -24.71 12.77 -7.64
C ALA A 159 -23.44 13.46 -7.09
N MET A 160 -23.49 13.95 -5.85
CA MET A 160 -22.33 14.57 -5.20
C MET A 160 -21.22 13.56 -4.93
N GLU A 161 -21.57 12.36 -4.47
CA GLU A 161 -20.63 11.27 -4.23
C GLU A 161 -19.99 10.78 -5.54
N GLU A 162 -20.77 10.64 -6.60
CA GLU A 162 -20.26 10.28 -7.94
C GLU A 162 -19.31 11.35 -8.49
N GLN A 163 -19.64 12.64 -8.34
CA GLN A 163 -18.77 13.73 -8.79
C GLN A 163 -17.45 13.79 -7.99
N ALA A 164 -17.50 13.53 -6.68
CA ALA A 164 -16.30 13.41 -5.85
C ALA A 164 -15.43 12.21 -6.27
N LYS A 165 -16.05 11.06 -6.55
CA LYS A 165 -15.36 9.88 -7.08
C LYS A 165 -14.76 10.13 -8.47
N HIS A 166 -15.48 10.84 -9.34
CA HIS A 166 -15.01 11.16 -10.70
C HIS A 166 -13.81 12.11 -10.66
N SER A 167 -13.89 13.21 -9.90
CA SER A 167 -12.78 14.17 -9.78
C SER A 167 -11.52 13.55 -9.19
N LEU A 168 -11.65 12.69 -8.16
CA LEU A 168 -10.51 11.93 -7.61
C LEU A 168 -9.96 10.91 -8.61
N GLY A 169 -10.85 10.25 -9.36
CA GLY A 169 -10.49 9.33 -10.43
C GLY A 169 -9.70 10.02 -11.54
N GLU A 170 -10.14 11.19 -11.99
CA GLU A 170 -9.47 11.98 -13.02
C GLU A 170 -8.09 12.49 -12.57
N ALA A 171 -7.96 12.99 -11.35
CA ALA A 171 -6.68 13.43 -10.78
C ALA A 171 -5.67 12.26 -10.71
N ARG A 172 -6.12 11.10 -10.25
CA ARG A 172 -5.30 9.89 -10.17
C ARG A 172 -4.94 9.35 -11.57
N VAL A 173 -5.86 9.41 -12.53
CA VAL A 173 -5.58 9.04 -13.93
C VAL A 173 -4.56 9.99 -14.55
N ALA A 174 -4.63 11.28 -14.26
CA ALA A 174 -3.65 12.27 -14.72
C ALA A 174 -2.27 12.03 -14.10
N GLU A 175 -2.21 11.67 -12.81
CA GLU A 175 -0.97 11.30 -12.11
C GLU A 175 -0.35 10.01 -12.66
N ILE A 176 -1.18 8.99 -12.96
CA ILE A 176 -0.73 7.74 -13.60
C ILE A 176 -0.28 7.97 -15.06
N LYS A 177 -0.91 8.92 -15.77
CA LYS A 177 -0.49 9.32 -17.13
C LYS A 177 0.78 10.17 -17.14
N ALA A 178 1.13 10.79 -16.01
CA ALA A 178 2.35 11.57 -15.92
C ALA A 178 3.55 10.62 -16.04
N VAL A 179 4.48 10.97 -16.92
CA VAL A 179 5.73 10.23 -17.07
C VAL A 179 6.46 10.27 -15.71
N PRO A 180 6.84 9.11 -15.13
CA PRO A 180 7.52 9.09 -13.84
C PRO A 180 8.80 9.92 -13.94
N ARG A 181 8.92 10.91 -13.04
CA ARG A 181 10.05 11.83 -12.99
C ARG A 181 11.17 11.23 -12.16
N LEU A 182 12.39 11.32 -12.67
CA LEU A 182 13.58 10.90 -11.93
C LEU A 182 13.82 11.85 -10.75
N CYS A 183 14.04 11.27 -9.57
CA CYS A 183 14.29 12.03 -8.36
C CYS A 183 15.75 12.52 -8.36
N HIS A 184 15.96 13.83 -8.33
CA HIS A 184 17.28 14.44 -8.24
C HIS A 184 17.38 15.31 -7.00
N VAL A 185 18.55 15.33 -6.37
CA VAL A 185 18.87 16.28 -5.29
C VAL A 185 20.14 17.05 -5.63
N ARG A 186 20.23 18.29 -5.18
CA ARG A 186 21.46 19.09 -5.33
C ARG A 186 22.53 18.60 -4.35
N GLY A 187 23.72 18.31 -4.84
CA GLY A 187 24.91 18.06 -4.03
C GLY A 187 26.06 18.98 -4.43
N ASP A 188 26.54 19.81 -3.51
CA ASP A 188 27.70 20.67 -3.70
C ASP A 188 28.99 19.90 -3.35
N ILE A 189 29.88 19.70 -4.32
CA ILE A 189 31.12 18.95 -4.11
C ILE A 189 32.13 19.82 -3.36
N ALA A 190 32.42 19.49 -2.10
CA ALA A 190 33.23 20.30 -1.20
C ALA A 190 34.64 20.58 -1.74
N ALA A 191 35.21 19.63 -2.48
CA ALA A 191 36.56 19.75 -3.03
C ALA A 191 36.72 20.84 -4.11
N CYS A 192 35.67 21.16 -4.87
CA CYS A 192 35.72 22.12 -5.97
C CYS A 192 34.68 23.24 -5.87
N GLY A 193 33.71 23.15 -4.97
CA GLY A 193 32.63 24.12 -4.79
C GLY A 193 31.56 24.09 -5.89
N THR A 194 31.63 23.13 -6.80
CA THR A 194 30.66 22.97 -7.89
C THR A 194 29.52 22.06 -7.45
N TRP A 195 28.28 22.50 -7.71
CA TRP A 195 27.10 21.67 -7.48
C TRP A 195 26.83 20.73 -8.64
N ILE A 196 26.31 19.56 -8.32
CA ILE A 196 25.84 18.57 -9.29
C ILE A 196 24.45 18.06 -8.89
N PRO A 197 23.57 17.71 -9.85
CA PRO A 197 22.38 16.94 -9.58
C PRO A 197 22.78 15.47 -9.33
N LEU A 198 22.35 14.93 -8.20
CA LEU A 198 22.51 13.52 -7.85
C LEU A 198 21.18 12.83 -8.05
N MET A 199 21.13 11.87 -8.97
CA MET A 199 19.94 11.03 -9.16
C MET A 199 19.82 10.05 -7.99
N VAL A 200 18.69 10.06 -7.30
CA VAL A 200 18.39 9.14 -6.19
C VAL A 200 17.82 7.85 -6.77
N ASP A 201 18.52 6.73 -6.60
CA ASP A 201 18.13 5.45 -7.18
C ASP A 201 18.26 4.31 -6.16
N THR A 202 17.14 3.91 -5.56
CA THR A 202 17.09 2.77 -4.64
C THR A 202 17.29 1.42 -5.34
N GLY A 203 17.16 1.36 -6.67
CA GLY A 203 17.39 0.17 -7.48
C GLY A 203 18.87 -0.05 -7.83
N ALA A 204 19.70 0.97 -7.67
CA ALA A 204 21.15 0.85 -7.85
C ALA A 204 21.81 0.32 -6.58
N GLN A 205 22.49 -0.83 -6.65
CA GLN A 205 23.23 -1.38 -5.52
C GLN A 205 24.39 -0.47 -5.07
N MET A 206 24.96 0.30 -6.00
CA MET A 206 26.13 1.13 -5.76
C MET A 206 25.91 2.55 -6.27
N SER A 207 26.47 3.52 -5.56
CA SER A 207 26.55 4.90 -6.01
C SER A 207 27.61 5.05 -7.10
N VAL A 208 27.27 5.79 -8.15
CA VAL A 208 28.03 5.84 -9.40
C VAL A 208 28.37 7.28 -9.74
N LEU A 209 29.58 7.50 -10.24
CA LEU A 209 29.99 8.75 -10.86
C LEU A 209 30.61 8.45 -12.23
N SER A 210 30.19 9.15 -13.28
CA SER A 210 30.84 9.01 -14.58
C SER A 210 32.25 9.59 -14.57
N SER A 211 33.14 9.00 -15.38
CA SER A 211 34.52 9.45 -15.53
C SER A 211 34.61 10.89 -16.05
N ASN A 212 33.74 11.28 -16.98
CA ASN A 212 33.70 12.65 -17.51
C ASN A 212 33.31 13.65 -16.41
N LEU A 213 32.31 13.33 -15.58
CA LEU A 213 31.91 14.21 -14.48
C LEU A 213 33.00 14.27 -13.40
N ALA A 214 33.63 13.15 -13.05
CA ALA A 214 34.79 13.14 -12.14
C ALA A 214 35.94 14.02 -12.66
N GLY A 215 36.16 14.07 -13.98
CA GLY A 215 37.12 14.97 -14.63
C GLY A 215 36.76 16.45 -14.47
N ARG A 216 35.50 16.79 -14.74
CA ARG A 216 34.98 18.16 -14.56
C ARG A 216 35.08 18.66 -13.12
N LEU A 217 34.94 17.75 -12.17
CA LEU A 217 35.04 18.05 -10.73
C LEU A 217 36.50 18.05 -10.21
N GLY A 218 37.49 17.72 -11.06
CA GLY A 218 38.89 17.62 -10.65
C GLY A 218 39.17 16.47 -9.68
N LEU A 219 38.38 15.39 -9.74
CA LEU A 219 38.47 14.24 -8.83
C LEU A 219 39.23 13.05 -9.44
N LEU A 220 39.62 13.09 -10.72
CA LEU A 220 40.25 11.95 -11.41
C LEU A 220 41.54 11.44 -10.73
N ASP A 221 42.34 12.34 -10.15
CA ASP A 221 43.58 11.97 -9.47
C ASP A 221 43.34 11.29 -8.11
N LYS A 222 42.12 11.42 -7.56
CA LYS A 222 41.71 10.80 -6.30
C LYS A 222 41.07 9.42 -6.50
N VAL A 223 40.91 8.98 -7.75
CA VAL A 223 40.32 7.68 -8.08
C VAL A 223 41.28 6.57 -7.71
N ASP A 224 40.87 5.72 -6.76
CA ASP A 224 41.57 4.49 -6.44
C ASP A 224 41.31 3.43 -7.52
N ARG A 225 42.33 3.13 -8.32
CA ARG A 225 42.28 2.17 -9.43
C ARG A 225 42.56 0.73 -9.01
N THR A 226 42.88 0.46 -7.74
CA THR A 226 43.06 -0.93 -7.25
C THR A 226 41.76 -1.73 -7.33
N SER A 227 40.62 -1.04 -7.32
CA SER A 227 39.28 -1.63 -7.47
C SER A 227 38.78 -1.62 -8.93
N ALA A 228 39.66 -1.39 -9.91
CA ALA A 228 39.28 -1.39 -11.33
C ALA A 228 38.87 -2.81 -11.78
N GLY A 229 37.82 -2.90 -12.59
CA GLY A 229 37.23 -4.17 -13.01
C GLY A 229 36.04 -3.99 -13.94
N VAL A 230 35.26 -5.06 -14.14
CA VAL A 230 34.00 -5.02 -14.90
C VAL A 230 32.83 -4.99 -13.90
N ALA A 231 31.94 -4.00 -13.99
CA ALA A 231 30.75 -3.95 -13.15
C ALA A 231 29.69 -4.93 -13.67
N GLY A 232 29.49 -6.04 -12.96
CA GLY A 232 28.27 -6.84 -13.12
C GLY A 232 27.11 -6.14 -12.43
N GLY A 233 26.03 -5.82 -13.15
CA GLY A 233 24.81 -5.24 -12.57
C GLY A 233 24.37 -3.89 -13.16
N ILE A 234 25.27 -3.19 -13.86
CA ILE A 234 24.97 -1.91 -14.54
C ILE A 234 25.09 -2.17 -16.04
N GLY A 235 24.01 -2.66 -16.67
CA GLY A 235 23.92 -2.90 -18.13
C GLY A 235 25.15 -3.61 -18.71
N GLY A 236 25.17 -4.94 -18.67
CA GLY A 236 26.32 -5.80 -18.94
C GLY A 236 27.37 -5.26 -19.93
N GLY A 237 28.47 -4.72 -19.41
CA GLY A 237 29.59 -4.23 -20.22
C GLY A 237 30.35 -3.02 -19.65
N SER A 238 29.79 -2.33 -18.67
CA SER A 238 30.40 -1.10 -18.13
C SER A 238 31.70 -1.37 -17.35
N ARG A 239 32.80 -0.75 -17.78
CA ARG A 239 34.11 -0.85 -17.14
C ARG A 239 34.17 0.11 -15.94
N VAL A 240 34.48 -0.46 -14.77
CA VAL A 240 34.81 0.29 -13.56
C VAL A 240 36.25 0.75 -13.68
N LEU A 241 36.46 2.06 -13.72
CA LEU A 241 37.80 2.66 -13.73
C LEU A 241 38.44 2.66 -12.35
N GLY A 242 37.62 2.72 -11.29
CA GLY A 242 38.07 2.71 -9.91
C GLY A 242 36.97 3.18 -8.95
N LYS A 243 37.37 3.56 -7.74
CA LYS A 243 36.45 4.11 -6.72
C LYS A 243 36.97 5.42 -6.17
N LEU A 244 36.07 6.38 -5.96
CA LEU A 244 36.30 7.55 -5.14
C LEU A 244 35.77 7.26 -3.75
N ARG A 245 36.58 7.52 -2.73
CA ARG A 245 36.18 7.33 -1.33
C ARG A 245 36.18 8.66 -0.60
N ASN A 246 35.26 8.80 0.36
CA ASN A 246 35.17 9.95 1.27
C ASN A 246 35.08 11.29 0.52
N VAL A 247 34.29 11.35 -0.56
CA VAL A 247 34.03 12.61 -1.26
C VAL A 247 33.05 13.42 -0.43
N GLY A 248 33.46 14.61 0.02
CA GLY A 248 32.57 15.54 0.71
C GLY A 248 31.51 16.09 -0.23
N VAL A 249 30.25 15.71 0.00
CA VAL A 249 29.08 16.19 -0.73
C VAL A 249 28.20 16.96 0.25
N ARG A 250 27.93 18.23 -0.05
CA ARG A 250 27.12 19.10 0.78
C ARG A 250 25.71 19.22 0.26
N PHE A 251 24.75 18.94 1.13
CA PHE A 251 23.32 19.10 0.92
C PHE A 251 22.83 20.29 1.75
N GLY A 252 22.89 21.49 1.18
CA GLY A 252 22.62 22.74 1.92
C GLY A 252 23.71 23.00 2.96
N GLU A 253 23.40 22.84 4.25
CA GLU A 253 24.35 23.04 5.36
C GLU A 253 25.02 21.74 5.81
N LEU A 254 24.46 20.58 5.45
CA LEU A 254 24.96 19.27 5.87
C LEU A 254 25.99 18.73 4.87
N GLU A 255 27.20 18.42 5.32
CA GLU A 255 28.23 17.77 4.51
C GLU A 255 28.35 16.28 4.87
N LEU A 256 28.23 15.41 3.87
CA LEU A 256 28.36 13.96 4.02
C LEU A 256 29.58 13.45 3.24
N ALA A 257 30.22 12.44 3.80
CA ALA A 257 31.19 11.63 3.09
C ALA A 257 30.46 10.59 2.23
N VAL A 258 30.68 10.65 0.92
CA VAL A 258 30.04 9.76 -0.06
C VAL A 258 31.10 9.03 -0.87
N ASP A 259 30.92 7.72 -1.03
CA ASP A 259 31.76 6.90 -1.91
C ASP A 259 31.07 6.72 -3.27
N PHE A 260 31.86 6.73 -4.35
CA PHE A 260 31.37 6.53 -5.70
C PHE A 260 32.20 5.49 -6.45
N ALA A 261 31.55 4.56 -7.13
CA ALA A 261 32.17 3.78 -8.19
C ALA A 261 32.30 4.63 -9.45
N VAL A 262 33.50 4.71 -10.01
CA VAL A 262 33.75 5.50 -11.22
C VAL A 262 33.64 4.61 -12.46
N LEU A 263 32.66 4.90 -13.31
CA LEU A 263 32.43 4.18 -14.56
C LEU A 263 32.85 5.00 -15.77
N ASP A 264 33.17 4.33 -16.88
CA ASP A 264 33.43 5.00 -18.15
C ASP A 264 32.14 5.66 -18.67
N GLY A 265 32.13 6.99 -18.75
CA GLY A 265 30.97 7.76 -19.18
C GLY A 265 30.53 7.49 -20.62
N ASN A 266 31.41 6.93 -21.48
CA ASN A 266 31.04 6.54 -22.84
C ASN A 266 30.10 5.32 -22.90
N GLN A 267 30.02 4.56 -21.81
CA GLN A 267 29.18 3.35 -21.71
C GLN A 267 27.89 3.63 -20.91
N LEU A 268 27.74 4.84 -20.39
CA LEU A 268 26.56 5.26 -19.64
C LEU A 268 25.56 6.00 -20.56
N PRO A 269 24.25 5.99 -20.21
CA PRO A 269 23.24 6.73 -20.96
C PRO A 269 23.47 8.25 -20.98
N SER A 270 24.13 8.78 -19.96
CA SER A 270 24.58 10.16 -19.90
C SER A 270 26.06 10.23 -19.51
N PRO A 271 26.88 11.02 -20.22
CA PRO A 271 28.30 11.17 -19.91
C PRO A 271 28.53 11.93 -18.60
N ASN A 272 27.56 12.71 -18.09
CA ASN A 272 27.68 13.47 -16.84
C ASN A 272 26.75 12.94 -15.74
N LEU A 273 26.70 11.62 -15.59
CA LEU A 273 25.81 10.95 -14.65
C LEU A 273 26.43 10.86 -13.24
N ALA A 274 25.63 11.19 -12.23
CA ALA A 274 25.91 10.90 -10.84
C ALA A 274 24.67 10.26 -10.18
N ILE A 275 24.85 9.07 -9.62
CA ILE A 275 23.79 8.30 -8.95
C ILE A 275 24.15 8.14 -7.48
N LEU A 276 23.17 8.42 -6.62
CA LEU A 276 23.16 8.06 -5.21
C LEU A 276 22.34 6.77 -5.05
N GLY A 277 23.07 5.66 -4.97
CA GLY A 277 22.54 4.30 -4.86
C GLY A 277 22.25 3.87 -3.43
N LEU A 278 21.72 2.66 -3.29
CA LEU A 278 21.30 2.07 -2.02
C LEU A 278 22.44 1.98 -0.99
N ASP A 279 23.68 1.78 -1.42
CA ASP A 279 24.85 1.75 -0.55
C ASP A 279 24.99 3.03 0.29
N GLN A 280 24.82 4.20 -0.32
CA GLN A 280 24.93 5.48 0.37
C GLN A 280 23.61 5.89 1.03
N LEU A 281 22.47 5.59 0.40
CA LEU A 281 21.15 5.82 1.00
C LEU A 281 21.02 5.07 2.33
N ALA A 282 21.45 3.81 2.39
CA ALA A 282 21.38 2.99 3.60
C ALA A 282 22.37 3.47 4.68
N VAL A 283 23.63 3.77 4.31
CA VAL A 283 24.66 4.24 5.25
C VAL A 283 24.26 5.54 5.95
N HIS A 284 23.65 6.46 5.22
CA HIS A 284 23.23 7.77 5.76
C HIS A 284 21.77 7.78 6.23
N HIS A 285 21.12 6.61 6.33
CA HIS A 285 19.73 6.44 6.74
C HIS A 285 18.76 7.39 6.00
N MET A 286 18.92 7.50 4.68
CA MET A 286 18.12 8.43 3.90
C MET A 286 16.71 7.90 3.65
N VAL A 287 15.72 8.78 3.74
CA VAL A 287 14.31 8.48 3.45
C VAL A 287 13.85 9.29 2.25
N VAL A 288 13.39 8.60 1.22
CA VAL A 288 12.85 9.20 0.00
C VAL A 288 11.36 9.45 0.19
N ASP A 289 10.97 10.69 0.50
CA ASP A 289 9.57 11.09 0.61
C ASP A 289 9.09 11.68 -0.72
N LEU A 290 8.31 10.89 -1.47
CA LEU A 290 7.74 11.29 -2.75
C LEU A 290 6.50 12.18 -2.59
N ASN A 291 5.83 12.16 -1.43
CA ASN A 291 4.67 13.01 -1.16
C ASN A 291 5.12 14.46 -0.97
N THR A 292 6.20 14.68 -0.21
CA THR A 292 6.78 16.02 -0.01
C THR A 292 7.90 16.37 -0.98
N ARG A 293 8.27 15.44 -1.88
CA ARG A 293 9.43 15.55 -2.80
C ARG A 293 10.70 15.97 -2.07
N THR A 294 11.00 15.28 -0.98
CA THR A 294 12.13 15.57 -0.09
C THR A 294 12.92 14.30 0.20
N LEU A 295 14.25 14.41 0.18
CA LEU A 295 15.16 13.39 0.69
C LEU A 295 15.55 13.78 2.12
N LEU A 296 15.13 12.99 3.10
CA LEU A 296 15.47 13.20 4.50
C LEU A 296 16.77 12.44 4.81
N ILE A 297 17.75 13.10 5.40
CA ILE A 297 19.05 12.49 5.75
C ILE A 297 19.09 12.22 7.26
N GLY A 298 19.37 10.98 7.66
CA GLY A 298 19.43 10.57 9.07
C GLY A 298 18.11 10.05 9.66
N GLY A 299 17.18 9.59 8.81
CA GLY A 299 15.90 9.00 9.21
C GLY A 299 14.69 9.89 8.93
N VAL A 300 13.54 9.52 9.50
CA VAL A 300 12.23 10.18 9.27
C VAL A 300 12.20 11.62 9.81
N ASP A 301 12.91 11.90 10.90
CA ASP A 301 13.07 13.25 11.47
C ASP A 301 14.41 13.89 11.06
N GLY A 302 14.99 13.40 9.97
CA GLY A 302 16.31 13.80 9.47
C GLY A 302 16.33 15.19 8.84
N TYR A 303 17.52 15.60 8.38
CA TYR A 303 17.71 16.86 7.68
C TYR A 303 17.02 16.82 6.30
N PRO A 304 16.07 17.73 6.01
CA PRO A 304 15.31 17.70 4.77
C PRO A 304 16.08 18.35 3.61
N VAL A 305 16.19 17.62 2.50
CA VAL A 305 16.75 18.10 1.24
C VAL A 305 15.67 18.07 0.16
N LYS A 306 15.26 19.24 -0.31
CA LYS A 306 14.25 19.32 -1.36
C LYS A 306 14.78 18.70 -2.66
N MET A 307 13.98 17.86 -3.29
CA MET A 307 14.29 17.35 -4.63
C MET A 307 14.17 18.46 -5.68
N LEU A 308 15.02 18.38 -6.68
CA LEU A 308 15.03 19.28 -7.82
C LEU A 308 13.80 19.06 -8.70
N GLU A 309 13.33 20.15 -9.30
CA GLU A 309 12.41 20.09 -10.42
C GLU A 309 13.15 19.75 -11.71
N ASP A 310 12.45 19.16 -12.67
CA ASP A 310 13.06 18.74 -13.94
C ASP A 310 13.76 19.91 -14.64
N SER A 311 13.19 21.11 -14.57
CA SER A 311 13.74 22.34 -15.16
C SER A 311 15.05 22.81 -14.53
N GLU A 312 15.35 22.39 -13.30
CA GLU A 312 16.57 22.77 -12.58
C GLU A 312 17.77 21.87 -12.94
N VAL A 313 17.52 20.66 -13.42
CA VAL A 313 18.56 19.71 -13.84
C VAL A 313 19.14 20.16 -15.20
N PRO A 314 20.46 20.35 -15.36
CA PRO A 314 21.04 20.69 -16.65
C PRO A 314 20.79 19.61 -17.71
N GLU A 315 20.48 20.00 -18.95
CA GLU A 315 20.20 19.06 -20.07
C GLU A 315 21.29 18.00 -20.22
N GLU A 316 22.56 18.41 -20.15
CA GLU A 316 23.74 17.55 -20.27
C GLU A 316 23.92 16.53 -19.13
N MET A 317 23.15 16.66 -18.05
CA MET A 317 23.16 15.78 -16.87
C MET A 317 21.85 15.02 -16.69
N ARG A 318 20.81 15.32 -17.51
CA ARG A 318 19.58 14.52 -17.50
C ARG A 318 19.88 13.13 -18.08
N MET A 319 19.23 12.11 -17.51
CA MET A 319 19.14 10.82 -18.19
C MET A 319 18.02 10.90 -19.21
N ASP A 320 18.33 10.64 -20.48
CA ASP A 320 17.30 10.50 -21.50
C ASP A 320 16.48 9.24 -21.19
N ALA A 321 15.27 9.43 -20.66
CA ALA A 321 14.25 8.39 -20.49
C ALA A 321 13.83 7.73 -21.83
N ALA A 322 14.36 8.23 -22.96
CA ALA A 322 14.09 7.76 -24.31
C ALA A 322 14.97 6.57 -24.75
N GLN A 323 15.78 5.98 -23.88
CA GLN A 323 16.33 4.66 -24.18
C GLN A 323 15.22 3.63 -23.96
N LYS A 324 14.40 3.45 -25.01
CA LYS A 324 13.34 2.46 -25.12
C LYS A 324 13.79 1.16 -24.45
N CYS A 325 13.29 0.91 -23.24
CA CYS A 325 13.25 -0.43 -22.69
C CYS A 325 12.29 -1.20 -23.59
N THR A 326 12.83 -1.68 -24.71
CA THR A 326 12.14 -2.61 -25.59
C THR A 326 12.28 -3.93 -24.86
N LEU A 327 11.30 -4.27 -24.02
CA LEU A 327 11.12 -5.65 -23.60
C LEU A 327 10.93 -6.44 -24.91
N GLN A 328 11.98 -7.16 -25.33
CA GLN A 328 11.88 -8.17 -26.38
C GLN A 328 11.26 -9.44 -25.81
#